data_AF-A0A7C2IL34-F1
#
_entry.id   AF-A0A7C2IL34-F1
#
_cell.length_a   1.000
_cell.length_b   1.000
_cell.length_c   1.000
_cell.angle_alpha   90.00
_cell.angle_beta   90.00
_cell.angle_gamma   90.00
#
_symmetry.space_group_name_H-M   'P 1'
#
loop_
_entity.id
_entity.type
_entity.pdbx_description
1 polymer ?
#
loop_
_entity_poly.entity_id
_entity_poly.type
_entity_poly.pdbx_seq_one_letter_code
_entity_poly.pdbx_strand_id
1 'polypeptide(L)' 'PGADRPPSKSRGLRDLIPAANLAGLPALSLPCGFDQGLPLGLSLVGRPFYENTLLAIGREFQRQTDWHRRRPPA' A
#
# COMPACT_ATOMS: atom_id res chain seq x y z
N PRO A 1 -25.72 -2.47 -33.74
CA PRO A 1 -24.27 -2.58 -33.50
C PRO A 1 -23.82 -1.74 -32.29
N GLY A 2 -23.26 -2.39 -31.27
CA GLY A 2 -22.39 -1.72 -30.30
C GLY A 2 -23.04 -1.15 -29.05
N ALA A 3 -23.54 -2.00 -28.16
CA ALA A 3 -23.80 -1.63 -26.76
C ALA A 3 -23.57 -2.82 -25.82
N ASP A 4 -22.41 -3.45 -25.93
CA ASP A 4 -21.85 -4.33 -24.89
C ASP A 4 -20.37 -4.00 -24.74
N ARG A 5 -20.08 -2.79 -24.25
CA ARG A 5 -18.72 -2.46 -23.83
C ARG A 5 -18.59 -3.00 -22.41
N PRO A 6 -17.77 -4.05 -22.15
CA PRO A 6 -17.57 -4.54 -20.80
C PRO A 6 -17.11 -3.37 -19.91
N PRO A 7 -17.49 -3.36 -18.62
CA PRO A 7 -17.10 -2.28 -17.71
C PRO A 7 -15.60 -2.10 -17.82
N SER A 8 -15.17 -0.86 -18.11
CA SER A 8 -13.76 -0.51 -18.15
C SER A 8 -13.20 -0.80 -16.77
N LYS A 9 -12.54 -1.96 -16.60
CA LYS A 9 -11.87 -2.33 -15.35
C LYS A 9 -10.99 -1.15 -14.99
N SER A 10 -11.37 -0.43 -13.94
CA SER A 10 -10.61 0.71 -13.45
C SER A 10 -9.28 0.16 -12.99
N ARG A 11 -8.27 0.17 -13.87
CA ARG A 11 -6.89 -0.13 -13.51
C ARG A 11 -6.48 0.92 -12.50
N GLY A 12 -6.58 0.54 -11.24
CA GLY A 12 -6.33 1.40 -10.10
C GLY A 12 -5.32 0.76 -9.18
N LEU A 13 -5.00 1.48 -8.11
CA LEU A 13 -4.11 1.04 -7.03
C LEU A 13 -4.38 -0.41 -6.55
N ARG A 14 -5.64 -0.87 -6.63
CA ARG A 14 -6.08 -2.22 -6.25
C ARG A 14 -5.43 -3.35 -7.06
N ASP A 15 -5.08 -3.11 -8.32
CA ASP A 15 -4.49 -4.13 -9.20
C ASP A 15 -2.95 -4.23 -9.05
N LEU A 16 -2.32 -3.22 -8.47
CA LEU A 16 -0.86 -3.15 -8.34
C LEU A 16 -0.31 -4.18 -7.34
N ILE A 17 -1.02 -4.42 -6.24
CA ILE A 17 -0.58 -5.37 -5.20
C ILE A 17 -0.57 -6.81 -5.73
N PRO A 18 -1.64 -7.33 -6.36
CA PRO A 18 -1.61 -8.64 -7.01
C PRO A 18 -0.51 -8.77 -8.07
N ALA A 19 -0.30 -7.72 -8.87
CA ALA A 19 0.75 -7.72 -9.91
C ALA A 19 2.15 -7.78 -9.29
N ALA A 20 2.40 -7.04 -8.20
CA ALA A 20 3.68 -7.07 -7.48
C ALA A 20 3.97 -8.44 -6.88
N ASN A 21 2.94 -9.10 -6.30
CA ASN A 21 3.06 -10.46 -5.78
C ASN A 21 3.44 -11.45 -6.89
N LEU A 22 2.75 -11.39 -8.03
CA LEU A 22 3.04 -12.24 -9.18
C LEU A 22 4.47 -12.03 -9.72
N ALA A 23 4.94 -10.78 -9.69
CA ALA A 23 6.28 -10.41 -10.11
C ALA A 23 7.37 -10.68 -9.06
N GLY A 24 7.02 -11.18 -7.87
CA GLY A 24 7.98 -11.43 -6.79
C GLY A 24 8.65 -10.15 -6.26
N LEU A 25 7.98 -9.01 -6.35
CA LEU A 25 8.53 -7.73 -5.92
C LEU A 25 8.43 -7.57 -4.40
N PRO A 26 9.46 -6.99 -3.75
CA PRO A 26 9.37 -6.68 -2.34
C PRO A 26 8.37 -5.54 -2.11
N ALA A 27 7.59 -5.64 -1.04
CA ALA A 27 6.61 -4.65 -0.66
C ALA A 27 6.62 -4.42 0.86
N LEU A 28 6.23 -3.21 1.28
CA LEU A 28 6.11 -2.81 2.68
C LEU A 28 4.77 -2.08 2.89
N SER A 29 4.00 -2.51 3.88
CA SER A 29 2.76 -1.84 4.29
C SER A 29 2.92 -1.21 5.68
N LEU A 30 2.48 0.05 5.82
CA LEU A 30 2.62 0.86 7.04
C LEU A 30 1.31 1.59 7.35
N PRO A 31 0.95 1.80 8.63
CA PRO A 31 -0.15 2.68 9.00
C PRO A 31 0.25 4.14 8.70
N CYS A 32 -0.61 4.89 8.04
CA CYS A 32 -0.30 6.26 7.60
C CYS A 32 -1.28 7.33 8.11
N GLY A 33 -2.27 6.94 8.92
CA GLY A 33 -3.26 7.87 9.44
C GLY A 33 -4.54 7.18 9.87
N PHE A 34 -5.55 8.01 10.15
CA PHE A 34 -6.92 7.59 10.40
C PHE A 34 -7.86 8.51 9.64
N ASP A 35 -8.95 7.96 9.13
CA ASP A 35 -10.09 8.72 8.59
C ASP A 35 -11.39 8.13 9.14
N GLN A 36 -12.29 8.98 9.64
CA GLN A 36 -13.54 8.58 10.30
C GLN A 36 -13.36 7.50 11.39
N GLY A 37 -12.23 7.52 12.11
CA GLY A 37 -11.90 6.52 13.13
C GLY A 37 -11.36 5.18 12.60
N LEU A 38 -11.25 5.02 11.27
CA LEU A 38 -10.69 3.83 10.62
C LEU A 38 -9.20 4.03 10.30
N PRO A 39 -8.35 3.01 10.50
CA PRO A 39 -6.93 3.12 10.18
C PRO A 39 -6.71 3.13 8.66
N LEU A 40 -5.85 4.04 8.21
CA LEU A 40 -5.39 4.11 6.84
C LEU A 40 -4.04 3.40 6.68
N GLY A 41 -3.89 2.65 5.59
CA GLY A 41 -2.66 1.95 5.23
C GLY A 41 -2.01 2.53 3.98
N LEU A 42 -0.68 2.59 3.98
CA LEU A 42 0.16 2.92 2.83
C LEU A 42 0.97 1.68 2.44
N SER A 43 0.93 1.31 1.16
CA SER A 43 1.76 0.23 0.60
C SER A 43 2.81 0.78 -0.35
N LEU A 44 4.06 0.40 -0.13
CA LEU A 44 5.22 0.71 -0.97
C LEU A 44 5.66 -0.57 -1.68
N VAL A 45 5.95 -0.48 -2.98
CA VAL A 45 6.51 -1.60 -3.77
C VAL A 45 7.87 -1.19 -4.30
N GLY A 46 8.87 -2.02 -4.05
CA GLY A 46 10.25 -1.81 -4.47
C GLY A 46 10.61 -2.61 -5.72
N ARG A 47 11.81 -2.33 -6.24
CA ARG A 47 12.47 -3.18 -7.25
C ARG A 47 12.97 -4.48 -6.58
N PRO A 48 13.24 -5.55 -7.34
CA PRO A 48 13.85 -6.76 -6.78
C PRO A 48 15.11 -6.43 -5.96
N PHE A 49 15.25 -7.04 -4.78
CA PHE A 49 16.40 -6.91 -3.87
C PHE A 49 16.58 -5.52 -3.20
N TYR A 50 15.50 -4.72 -3.10
CA TYR A 50 15.52 -3.38 -2.48
C TYR A 50 14.85 -3.34 -1.08
N GLU A 51 14.72 -4.48 -0.39
CA GLU A 51 14.10 -4.60 0.93
C GLU A 51 14.74 -3.64 1.94
N ASN A 52 16.07 -3.53 1.93
CA ASN A 52 16.81 -2.62 2.81
C ASN A 52 16.38 -1.15 2.62
N THR A 53 16.10 -0.76 1.37
CA THR A 53 15.62 0.60 1.07
C THR A 53 14.19 0.79 1.56
N LEU A 54 13.29 -0.17 1.29
CA LEU A 54 11.92 -0.12 1.78
C LEU A 54 11.86 -0.03 3.31
N LEU A 55 12.66 -0.84 4.01
CA LEU A 55 12.77 -0.81 5.47
C LEU A 55 13.36 0.50 5.99
N ALA A 56 14.36 1.07 5.30
CA ALA A 56 14.91 2.38 5.66
C ALA A 56 13.85 3.49 5.55
N ILE A 57 13.06 3.49 4.47
CA ILE A 57 11.92 4.41 4.29
C ILE A 57 10.91 4.22 5.41
N GLY A 58 10.52 2.97 5.70
CA GLY A 58 9.55 2.68 6.77
C GLY A 58 10.03 3.11 8.15
N ARG A 59 11.31 2.88 8.45
CA ARG A 59 11.94 3.31 9.71
C ARG A 59 11.92 4.83 9.84
N GLU A 60 12.29 5.55 8.79
CA GLU A 60 12.30 7.01 8.81
C GLU A 60 10.87 7.59 8.92
N PHE A 61 9.92 6.99 8.20
CA PHE A 61 8.50 7.34 8.32
C PHE A 61 7.97 7.15 9.75
N GLN A 62 8.31 6.03 10.41
CA GLN A 62 7.95 5.79 11.81
C GLN A 62 8.72 6.67 12.80
N ARG A 63 9.88 7.21 12.43
CA ARG A 63 10.61 8.17 13.27
C ARG A 63 9.94 9.54 13.27
N GLN A 64 9.33 9.91 12.14
CA GLN A 64 8.64 11.18 11.95
C GLN A 64 7.16 11.15 12.32
N THR A 65 6.58 9.95 12.53
CA THR A 65 5.15 9.77 12.81
C THR A 65 4.92 8.75 13.93
N ASP A 66 3.81 8.86 14.63
CA ASP A 66 3.43 7.93 15.69
C ASP A 66 2.28 7.00 15.29
N TRP A 67 1.88 6.97 14.02
CA TRP A 67 0.75 6.16 13.52
C TRP A 67 0.86 4.69 13.88
N HIS A 68 2.08 4.15 13.87
CA HIS A 68 2.40 2.76 14.24
C HIS A 68 2.12 2.43 15.72
N ARG A 69 1.91 3.43 16.58
CA ARG A 69 1.62 3.26 18.02
C ARG A 69 0.14 3.43 18.34
N ARG A 70 -0.65 3.97 17.41
CA ARG A 70 -2.07 4.22 17.62
C ARG A 70 -2.89 2.97 17.32
N ARG A 71 -3.92 2.74 18.13
CA ARG A 71 -4.90 1.66 17.94
C ARG A 71 -6.30 2.26 17.84
N PRO A 72 -7.18 1.70 16.99
CA PRO A 72 -8.59 2.07 17.01
C PRO A 72 -9.18 1.81 18.41
N PRO A 73 -10.19 2.59 18.83
CA PRO A 73 -11.01 2.24 19.99
C PRO A 73 -11.68 0.87 19.79
N ALA A 74 -11.88 0.14 20.88
CA ALA A 74 -12.53 -1.18 20.88
C ALA A 74 -14.04 -1.08 20.61
#